data_AF-A0AA36GZF2-F1
#
_entry.id   AF-A0AA36GZF2-F1
#
_cell.length_a   1.000
_cell.length_b   1.000
_cell.length_c   1.000
_cell.angle_alpha   90.00
_cell.angle_beta   90.00
_cell.angle_gamma   90.00
#
_symmetry.space_group_name_H-M   'P 1'
#
loop_
_entity.id
_entity.type
_entity.pdbx_description
1 polymer ?
#
loop_
_entity_poly.entity_id
_entity_poly.type
_entity_poly.pdbx_seq_one_letter_code
_entity_poly.pdbx_strand_id
1 'polypeptide(L)'
;MDVVADCSNVYFDDIPKDKRAHGKAEIYYWGQGGGYYKLAEIMHDYLKTIENEKLTDVSDNWIKYSGEDNNNMEKYANLVRASTTEIGCALAICEEVWVNAYCVTNQPPLADGDWISGPGEYNKR
;
A
#
# COMPACT_ATOMS: atom_id res chain seq x y z
N MET A 1 -20.12 -9.16 -21.98
CA MET A 1 -20.80 -9.16 -20.68
C MET A 1 -19.70 -8.96 -19.66
N ASP A 2 -19.40 -7.70 -19.33
CA ASP A 2 -18.46 -7.40 -18.27
C ASP A 2 -19.17 -7.69 -16.95
N VAL A 3 -18.57 -8.58 -16.15
CA VAL A 3 -19.09 -8.92 -14.84
C VAL A 3 -18.80 -7.72 -13.95
N VAL A 4 -19.78 -6.84 -13.78
CA VAL A 4 -19.74 -5.80 -12.75
C VAL A 4 -19.77 -6.53 -11.41
N ALA A 5 -18.68 -6.45 -10.66
CA ALA A 5 -18.62 -7.02 -9.32
C ALA A 5 -19.39 -6.10 -8.36
N ASP A 6 -20.27 -6.69 -7.55
CA ASP A 6 -20.86 -5.99 -6.41
C ASP A 6 -19.79 -5.81 -5.34
N CYS A 7 -19.30 -4.58 -5.17
CA CYS A 7 -18.31 -4.23 -4.16
C CYS A 7 -18.89 -3.43 -3.00
N SER A 8 -20.23 -3.32 -2.92
CA SER A 8 -20.92 -2.46 -1.94
C SER A 8 -20.71 -2.89 -0.49
N ASN A 9 -20.07 -4.04 -0.23
CA ASN A 9 -19.84 -4.59 1.11
C ASN A 9 -18.40 -5.11 1.35
N VAL A 10 -17.41 -4.70 0.56
CA VAL A 10 -16.01 -5.12 0.77
C VAL A 10 -15.16 -3.91 1.15
N TYR A 11 -15.30 -3.44 2.38
CA TYR A 11 -14.27 -2.60 2.97
C TYR A 11 -13.08 -3.48 3.30
N PHE A 12 -11.89 -3.07 2.90
CA PHE A 12 -10.66 -3.79 3.24
C PHE A 12 -10.51 -3.95 4.76
N ASP A 13 -10.94 -2.95 5.53
CA ASP A 13 -10.92 -2.98 6.99
C ASP A 13 -11.83 -4.07 7.57
N ASP A 14 -12.86 -4.50 6.84
CA ASP A 14 -13.76 -5.59 7.20
C ASP A 14 -13.18 -6.98 6.88
N ILE A 15 -12.09 -7.06 6.11
CA ILE A 15 -11.40 -8.33 5.87
C ILE A 15 -10.73 -8.76 7.19
N PRO A 16 -11.14 -9.90 7.78
CA PRO A 16 -10.55 -10.40 9.00
C PRO A 16 -9.03 -10.54 8.87
N LYS A 17 -8.27 -10.14 9.89
CA LYS A 17 -6.80 -10.13 9.85
C LYS A 17 -6.18 -11.49 9.53
N ASP A 18 -6.87 -12.58 9.84
CA ASP A 18 -6.49 -13.96 9.52
C ASP A 18 -6.71 -14.34 8.04
N LYS A 19 -7.50 -13.54 7.31
CA LYS A 19 -7.77 -13.67 5.86
C LYS A 19 -7.06 -12.62 5.00
N ARG A 20 -6.42 -11.64 5.63
CA ARG A 20 -5.44 -10.76 5.00
C ARG A 20 -4.23 -11.58 4.53
N ALA A 21 -3.33 -10.99 3.76
CA ALA A 21 -2.24 -11.71 3.09
C ALA A 21 -1.15 -12.29 4.01
N HIS A 22 -1.52 -13.07 5.04
CA HIS A 22 -0.67 -13.92 5.85
C HIS A 22 0.65 -13.25 6.31
N GLY A 23 0.54 -12.04 6.85
CA GLY A 23 1.70 -11.29 7.36
C GLY A 23 2.56 -10.65 6.27
N LYS A 24 1.98 -10.35 5.11
CA LYS A 24 2.56 -9.50 4.07
C LYS A 24 2.02 -8.07 4.16
N ALA A 25 2.80 -7.11 3.67
CA ALA A 25 2.36 -5.71 3.60
C ALA A 25 1.31 -5.54 2.50
N GLU A 26 0.28 -4.77 2.82
CA GLU A 26 -0.92 -4.61 2.00
C GLU A 26 -1.16 -3.13 1.70
N ILE A 27 -1.47 -2.82 0.45
CA ILE A 27 -1.83 -1.47 -0.01
C ILE A 27 -3.21 -1.57 -0.63
N TYR A 28 -4.18 -0.85 -0.08
CA TYR A 28 -5.57 -0.92 -0.50
C TYR A 28 -6.15 0.47 -0.72
N TYR A 29 -6.97 0.58 -1.77
CA TYR A 29 -7.70 1.78 -2.14
C TYR A 29 -9.16 1.42 -2.43
N TRP A 30 -10.07 2.21 -1.87
CA TRP A 30 -11.48 2.23 -2.23
C TRP A 30 -11.89 3.67 -2.46
N GLY A 31 -12.49 3.96 -3.62
CA GLY A 31 -12.87 5.32 -3.95
C GLY A 31 -13.73 5.42 -5.19
N GLN A 32 -14.39 6.57 -5.32
CA GLN A 32 -15.18 6.90 -6.48
C GLN A 32 -14.25 7.34 -7.61
N GLY A 33 -14.14 6.51 -8.63
CA GLY A 33 -13.40 6.81 -9.83
C GLY A 33 -14.29 7.24 -10.98
N GLY A 34 -14.26 8.52 -11.35
CA GLY A 34 -14.90 8.99 -12.57
C GLY A 34 -14.22 8.37 -13.79
N GLY A 35 -14.77 7.27 -14.31
CA GLY A 35 -14.39 6.65 -15.59
C GLY A 35 -12.90 6.31 -15.74
N TYR A 36 -12.57 5.03 -15.51
CA TYR A 36 -11.25 4.43 -15.79
C TYR A 36 -10.10 4.87 -14.89
N TYR A 37 -10.21 4.67 -13.58
CA TYR A 37 -9.00 4.66 -12.74
C TYR A 37 -8.10 3.50 -13.17
N LYS A 38 -6.85 3.82 -13.46
CA LYS A 38 -5.82 2.81 -13.68
C LYS A 38 -5.15 2.51 -12.35
N LEU A 39 -4.79 1.25 -12.11
CA LEU A 39 -3.97 0.86 -10.97
C LEU A 39 -2.74 1.78 -10.82
N ALA A 40 -2.14 2.21 -11.94
CA ALA A 40 -1.02 3.14 -11.95
C ALA A 40 -1.33 4.51 -11.30
N GLU A 41 -2.54 5.04 -11.45
CA GLU A 41 -2.94 6.33 -10.85
C GLU A 41 -3.11 6.19 -9.34
N ILE A 42 -3.75 5.10 -8.89
CA ILE A 42 -3.89 4.78 -7.47
C ILE A 42 -2.52 4.63 -6.80
N MET A 43 -1.60 3.91 -7.44
CA MET A 43 -0.24 3.77 -6.91
C MET A 43 0.53 5.09 -6.95
N HIS A 44 0.29 5.93 -7.97
CA HIS A 44 0.86 7.27 -8.05
C HIS A 44 0.39 8.17 -6.90
N ASP A 45 -0.88 8.08 -6.50
CA ASP A 45 -1.42 8.85 -5.37
C ASP A 45 -0.73 8.49 -4.05
N TYR A 46 -0.44 7.20 -3.82
CA TYR A 46 0.37 6.79 -2.66
C TYR A 46 1.80 7.30 -2.74
N LEU A 47 2.42 7.29 -3.92
CA LEU A 47 3.76 7.86 -4.10
C LEU A 47 3.78 9.38 -3.82
N LYS A 48 2.68 10.08 -4.16
CA LYS A 48 2.51 11.51 -3.91
C LYS A 48 2.24 11.87 -2.46
N THR A 49 1.97 10.91 -1.58
CA THR A 49 1.79 11.19 -0.15
C THR A 49 3.00 11.97 0.42
N ILE A 50 4.21 11.68 -0.05
CA ILE A 50 5.45 12.38 0.35
C ILE A 50 5.48 13.89 -0.01
N GLU A 51 4.62 14.36 -0.92
CA GLU A 51 4.52 15.78 -1.27
C GLU A 51 3.85 16.60 -0.15
N ASN A 52 2.97 15.96 0.63
CA ASN A 52 2.16 16.63 1.66
C ASN A 52 2.50 16.17 3.09
N GLU A 53 3.09 14.99 3.21
CA GLU A 53 3.40 14.33 4.48
C GLU A 53 4.86 13.89 4.49
N LYS A 54 5.45 13.72 5.67
CA LYS A 54 6.87 13.39 5.82
C LYS A 54 7.04 12.18 6.72
N LEU A 55 7.97 11.31 6.33
CA LEU A 55 8.54 10.32 7.24
C LEU A 55 9.26 11.04 8.38
N THR A 56 9.12 10.50 9.58
CA THR A 56 9.60 11.17 10.80
C THR A 56 10.99 10.70 11.24
N ASP A 57 11.37 9.45 10.98
CA ASP A 57 12.70 8.89 11.34
C ASP A 57 13.63 8.83 10.11
N VAL A 58 14.25 9.97 9.79
CA VAL A 58 15.05 10.17 8.57
C VAL A 58 16.44 10.74 8.89
N SER A 59 17.46 10.24 8.20
CA SER A 59 18.83 10.75 8.21
C SER A 59 19.39 10.83 6.79
N ASP A 60 20.60 11.38 6.63
CA ASP A 60 21.25 11.57 5.33
C ASP A 60 21.44 10.26 4.55
N ASN A 61 21.58 9.13 5.27
CA ASN A 61 21.95 7.84 4.67
C ASN A 61 20.91 6.73 4.89
N TRP A 62 19.81 7.03 5.58
CA TRP A 62 18.83 6.03 5.92
C TRP A 62 17.46 6.60 6.26
N ILE A 63 16.47 5.74 6.12
CA ILE A 63 15.07 6.02 6.41
C ILE A 63 14.52 4.82 7.19
N LYS A 64 13.89 5.09 8.32
CA LYS A 64 13.13 4.11 9.08
C LYS A 64 11.67 4.48 9.15
N TYR A 65 10.85 3.47 9.33
CA TYR A 65 9.44 3.63 9.64
C TYR A 65 9.28 3.98 11.12
N SER A 66 8.45 4.98 11.41
CA SER A 66 8.02 5.30 12.77
C SER A 66 6.58 4.86 12.95
N GLY A 67 6.26 4.25 14.09
CA GLY A 67 4.88 3.93 14.46
C GLY A 67 3.97 5.16 14.63
N GLU A 68 4.54 6.38 14.58
CA GLU A 68 3.80 7.65 14.57
C GLU A 68 3.41 8.10 13.14
N ASP A 69 3.96 7.47 12.10
CA ASP A 69 3.61 7.76 10.71
C ASP A 69 2.18 7.29 10.44
N ASN A 70 1.36 8.12 9.78
CA ASN A 70 -0.04 7.79 9.54
C ASN A 70 -0.23 6.67 8.50
N ASN A 71 -1.47 6.20 8.34
CA ASN A 71 -1.81 5.10 7.42
C ASN A 71 -1.40 5.35 5.95
N ASN A 72 -1.41 6.59 5.46
CA ASN A 72 -0.97 6.88 4.09
C ASN A 72 0.55 6.77 3.97
N MET A 73 1.27 7.28 4.97
CA MET A 73 2.72 7.13 5.04
C MET A 73 3.15 5.67 5.22
N GLU A 74 2.39 4.86 5.95
CA GLU A 74 2.62 3.41 6.04
C GLU A 74 2.52 2.74 4.65
N LYS A 75 1.47 3.07 3.88
CA LYS A 75 1.29 2.54 2.51
C LYS A 75 2.41 3.00 1.56
N TYR A 76 2.78 4.28 1.63
CA TYR A 76 3.94 4.82 0.91
C TYR A 76 5.22 4.06 1.29
N ALA A 77 5.50 3.93 2.58
CA ALA A 77 6.72 3.32 3.10
C ALA A 77 6.83 1.84 2.66
N ASN A 78 5.75 1.07 2.76
CA ASN A 78 5.73 -0.32 2.29
C ASN A 78 5.95 -0.43 0.77
N LEU A 79 5.48 0.56 0.00
CA LEU A 79 5.66 0.61 -1.45
C LEU A 79 7.10 0.92 -1.86
N VAL A 80 7.77 1.86 -1.18
CA VAL A 80 9.14 2.31 -1.52
C VAL A 80 10.23 1.58 -0.74
N ARG A 81 9.86 0.62 0.11
CA ARG A 81 10.77 -0.19 0.90
C ARG A 81 11.79 -0.91 0.01
N ALA A 82 13.08 -0.72 0.28
CA ALA A 82 14.14 -1.19 -0.60
C ALA A 82 14.27 -2.73 -0.69
N SER A 83 13.76 -3.47 0.31
CA SER A 83 13.71 -4.94 0.27
C SER A 83 12.49 -5.50 -0.46
N THR A 84 11.50 -4.68 -0.81
CA THR A 84 10.35 -5.12 -1.61
C THR A 84 10.83 -5.44 -3.03
N THR A 85 10.77 -6.72 -3.41
CA THR A 85 11.20 -7.17 -4.75
C THR A 85 10.04 -7.69 -5.59
N GLU A 86 8.89 -7.97 -4.97
CA GLU A 86 7.71 -8.47 -5.65
C GLU A 86 6.49 -7.73 -5.14
N ILE A 87 5.59 -7.39 -6.05
CA ILE A 87 4.28 -6.80 -5.76
C ILE A 87 3.25 -7.46 -6.69
N GLY A 88 2.13 -7.91 -6.10
CA GLY A 88 0.98 -8.42 -6.82
C GLY A 88 -0.22 -7.53 -6.55
N CYS A 89 -0.94 -7.13 -7.59
CA CYS A 89 -2.10 -6.27 -7.46
C CYS A 89 -3.31 -6.81 -8.21
N ALA A 90 -4.50 -6.55 -7.67
CA ALA A 90 -5.78 -6.77 -8.29
C ALA A 90 -6.56 -5.46 -8.28
N LEU A 91 -7.31 -5.22 -9.36
CA LEU A 91 -8.23 -4.10 -9.50
C LEU A 91 -9.62 -4.66 -9.80
N ALA A 92 -10.59 -4.32 -8.97
CA ALA A 92 -12.00 -4.59 -9.22
C ALA A 92 -12.69 -3.27 -9.56
N ILE A 93 -13.36 -3.24 -10.71
CA ILE A 93 -14.24 -2.15 -11.11
C ILE A 93 -15.63 -2.49 -10.58
N CYS A 94 -16.18 -1.58 -9.79
CA CYS A 94 -17.34 -1.76 -8.95
C CYS A 94 -18.41 -0.75 -9.37
N GLU A 95 -19.52 -1.19 -9.93
CA GLU A 95 -20.50 -0.30 -10.56
C GLU A 95 -19.83 0.70 -11.56
N GLU A 96 -20.55 1.70 -12.09
CA GLU A 96 -19.99 2.58 -13.12
C GLU A 96 -18.90 3.54 -12.60
N VAL A 97 -18.80 3.73 -11.27
CA VAL A 97 -17.99 4.80 -10.67
C VAL A 97 -17.15 4.40 -9.47
N TRP A 98 -17.17 3.16 -8.98
CA TRP A 98 -16.34 2.75 -7.85
C TRP A 98 -15.20 1.84 -8.29
N VAL A 99 -14.06 1.94 -7.61
CA VAL A 99 -12.94 1.03 -7.82
C VAL A 99 -12.36 0.56 -6.50
N ASN A 100 -11.98 -0.71 -6.48
CA ASN A 100 -11.23 -1.34 -5.41
C ASN A 100 -9.89 -1.80 -5.96
N ALA A 101 -8.79 -1.23 -5.46
CA ALA A 101 -7.45 -1.74 -5.75
C ALA A 101 -6.86 -2.37 -4.49
N TYR A 102 -6.24 -3.51 -4.68
CA TYR A 102 -5.56 -4.23 -3.60
C TYR A 102 -4.23 -4.74 -4.12
N CYS A 103 -3.16 -4.41 -3.40
CA CYS A 103 -1.82 -4.87 -3.66
C CYS A 103 -1.22 -5.52 -2.42
N VAL A 104 -0.38 -6.52 -2.64
CA VAL A 104 0.41 -7.20 -1.63
C VAL A 104 1.87 -7.24 -2.05
N THR A 105 2.80 -7.05 -1.11
CA THR A 105 4.24 -7.19 -1.37
C THR A 105 4.79 -8.51 -0.83
N ASN A 106 6.01 -8.88 -1.22
CA ASN A 106 6.67 -10.04 -0.61
C ASN A 106 7.23 -9.79 0.80
N GLN A 107 7.18 -8.55 1.29
CA GLN A 107 7.67 -8.17 2.62
C GLN A 107 6.55 -8.20 3.66
N PRO A 108 6.88 -8.41 4.95
CA PRO A 108 5.91 -8.17 6.02
C PRO A 108 5.59 -6.68 6.17
N PRO A 109 4.44 -6.33 6.80
CA PRO A 109 4.15 -4.96 7.18
C PRO A 109 5.31 -4.37 7.98
N LEU A 110 5.64 -3.11 7.71
CA LEU A 110 6.65 -2.38 8.49
C LEU A 110 6.24 -2.29 9.96
N ALA A 111 7.19 -2.58 10.85
CA ALA A 111 7.07 -2.29 12.27
C ALA A 111 7.90 -1.06 12.65
N ASP A 112 7.58 -0.46 13.80
CA ASP A 112 8.35 0.69 14.32
C ASP A 112 9.86 0.38 14.36
N GLY A 113 10.66 1.28 13.79
CA GLY A 113 12.11 1.15 13.66
C GLY A 113 12.61 0.26 12.51
N ASP A 114 11.72 -0.36 11.73
CA ASP A 114 12.12 -1.07 10.51
C ASP A 114 12.73 -0.10 9.49
N TRP A 115 13.72 -0.59 8.74
CA TRP A 115 14.32 0.17 7.65
C TRP A 115 13.39 0.19 6.44
N ILE A 116 13.16 1.39 5.92
CA ILE A 116 12.56 1.58 4.59
C ILE A 116 13.69 1.57 3.56
N SER A 117 14.79 2.27 3.85
CA SER A 117 16.03 2.23 3.07
C SER A 117 17.25 2.47 3.96
N GLY A 118 18.39 1.88 3.60
CA GLY A 118 19.63 2.06 4.34
C GLY A 118 20.40 0.76 4.59
N PRO A 119 21.50 0.81 5.37
CA PRO A 119 22.44 -0.30 5.52
C PRO A 119 21.81 -1.58 6.08
N GLY A 120 20.81 -1.45 6.96
CA GLY A 120 20.11 -2.58 7.56
C GLY A 120 19.14 -3.29 6.62
N GLU A 121 18.77 -2.68 5.49
CA GLU A 121 17.71 -3.19 4.63
C GLU A 121 18.23 -4.17 3.56
N TYR A 122 19.47 -4.00 3.11
CA TYR A 122 20.07 -4.86 2.06
C TYR A 122 20.44 -6.27 2.54
N ASN A 123 20.40 -6.52 3.85
CA ASN A 123 20.82 -7.80 4.46
C ASN A 123 19.67 -8.77 4.71
N LYS A 124 18.42 -8.44 4.33
CA LYS A 124 17.23 -9.27 4.58
C LYS A 124 16.82 -10.18 3.38
N ARG A 125 17.73 -10.44 2.43
CA ARG A 125 17.47 -11.27 1.24
C ARG A 125 17.76 -12.75 1.46
#